data_AF-A0A356IJR1-F1
#
_entry.id   AF-A0A356IJR1-F1
#
_cell.length_a   1.000
_cell.length_b   1.000
_cell.length_c   1.000
_cell.angle_alpha   90.00
_cell.angle_beta   90.00
_cell.angle_gamma   90.00
#
_symmetry.space_group_name_H-M   'P 1'
#
loop_
_entity.id
_entity.type
_entity.pdbx_description
1 polymer ?
#
loop_
_entity_poly.entity_id
_entity_poly.type
_entity_poly.pdbx_seq_one_letter_code
_entity_poly.pdbx_strand_id
1 'polypeptide(L)'
;MNFVKSLLLLAVILGVSACSGGGTNSSSVERNTSTSSENDDGNTDNVPEPEPPFSALLDGNIYFPVSDQVTWYYSDGDELTLQTEVMVRDNSMVSMQHTSAAMPRQEYFLSDGNVIQYGGLFASLSGLPGLEGVALEGSVEFHNLRRVYDPLNDRGQGFTFSALDADLVAPDGEVLLVGDYYWRSVVGEKSLISTGQMGSVPAVELQINIDVAITYMGITLQRYPLVVTSMWLSPGLGIVARSMGETMVTLDRAEGIQAPVVFVFDQGDGLVQSPQQLLIDGNPVTDMEPQVAVAYGTRETDWLSVEFDATGSWRASIIGAELPRGIHGAVVQVSRGESRVDVPVSVLVN
;
A
#
# COMPACT_ATOMS: atom_id res chain seq x y z
N MET A 1 55.35 -7.61 -5.97
CA MET A 1 55.73 -7.23 -4.59
C MET A 1 54.74 -6.18 -4.15
N ASN A 2 53.64 -6.57 -3.49
CA ASN A 2 53.50 -6.72 -2.01
C ASN A 2 52.81 -5.44 -1.48
N PHE A 3 51.65 -5.42 -0.81
CA PHE A 3 50.90 -6.45 -0.10
C PHE A 3 49.42 -6.04 0.01
N VAL A 4 48.52 -7.02 -0.16
CA VAL A 4 47.11 -7.05 0.23
C VAL A 4 46.99 -7.17 1.76
N LYS A 5 45.89 -6.68 2.37
CA LYS A 5 45.22 -7.06 3.66
C LYS A 5 44.76 -5.77 4.39
N SER A 6 43.54 -5.65 4.92
CA SER A 6 42.91 -6.61 5.83
C SER A 6 41.39 -6.70 5.74
N LEU A 7 40.97 -7.95 5.95
CA LEU A 7 39.65 -8.52 6.19
C LEU A 7 39.18 -8.30 7.64
N LEU A 8 37.86 -8.49 7.83
CA LEU A 8 37.14 -9.01 9.00
C LEU A 8 37.92 -9.35 10.28
N LEU A 9 37.35 -9.00 11.44
CA LEU A 9 37.37 -9.91 12.59
C LEU A 9 36.16 -9.70 13.54
N LEU A 10 35.31 -10.73 13.57
CA LEU A 10 34.34 -11.04 14.63
C LEU A 10 35.10 -11.70 15.79
N ALA A 11 34.89 -11.28 17.04
CA ALA A 11 35.29 -12.04 18.21
C ALA A 11 34.29 -11.89 19.36
N VAL A 12 33.66 -13.03 19.64
CA VAL A 12 32.85 -13.42 20.79
C VAL A 12 33.58 -13.16 22.11
N ILE A 13 32.89 -12.62 23.11
CA ILE A 13 33.23 -12.82 24.52
C ILE A 13 31.96 -13.15 25.30
N LEU A 14 31.81 -14.44 25.64
CA LEU A 14 31.02 -14.92 26.77
C LEU A 14 31.83 -14.70 28.04
N GLY A 15 31.21 -14.09 29.06
CA GLY A 15 31.79 -13.88 30.38
C GLY A 15 30.73 -14.14 31.45
N VAL A 16 30.81 -15.34 32.01
CA VAL A 16 30.03 -15.86 33.14
C VAL A 16 30.24 -15.00 34.39
N SER A 17 29.17 -14.78 35.16
CA SER A 17 29.26 -14.46 36.60
C SER A 17 28.10 -15.14 37.32
N ALA A 18 28.41 -16.28 37.93
CA ALA A 18 27.59 -16.92 38.95
C ALA A 18 28.17 -16.57 40.34
N CYS A 19 27.32 -16.08 41.23
CA CYS A 19 27.40 -16.13 42.70
C CYS A 19 25.95 -15.98 43.18
N SER A 20 25.23 -17.02 43.61
CA SER A 20 25.34 -17.81 44.86
C SER A 20 24.79 -17.11 46.12
N GLY A 21 23.68 -17.68 46.64
CA GLY A 21 23.20 -17.59 48.04
C GLY A 21 22.16 -16.50 48.27
N GLY A 22 20.96 -16.71 48.81
CA GLY A 22 20.35 -17.83 49.54
C GLY A 22 19.30 -17.22 50.49
N GLY A 23 18.19 -17.90 50.75
CA GLY A 23 17.25 -17.49 51.79
C GLY A 23 15.77 -17.60 51.42
N THR A 24 15.17 -18.72 51.83
CA THR A 24 13.73 -18.99 51.90
C THR A 24 13.03 -18.04 52.87
N ASN A 25 11.79 -17.65 52.56
CA ASN A 25 10.69 -17.72 53.53
C ASN A 25 9.32 -17.75 52.84
N SER A 26 8.54 -18.70 53.33
CA SER A 26 7.13 -18.99 53.11
C SER A 26 6.20 -17.84 53.48
N SER A 27 5.13 -17.65 52.71
CA SER A 27 3.81 -17.48 53.32
C SER A 27 2.73 -18.06 52.41
N SER A 28 2.12 -19.12 52.92
CA SER A 28 0.91 -19.78 52.52
C SER A 28 -0.31 -18.88 52.71
N VAL A 29 -1.22 -18.86 51.74
CA VAL A 29 -2.64 -18.59 52.00
C VAL A 29 -3.43 -19.77 51.42
N GLU A 30 -3.77 -20.70 52.31
CA GLU A 30 -4.85 -21.66 52.08
C GLU A 30 -6.19 -20.94 52.23
N ARG A 31 -7.15 -21.24 51.35
CA ARG A 31 -8.57 -21.22 51.75
C ARG A 31 -9.29 -22.43 51.17
N ASN A 32 -9.98 -23.09 52.10
CA ASN A 32 -10.48 -24.44 52.12
C ASN A 32 -11.76 -24.67 51.28
N THR A 33 -11.80 -25.86 50.64
CA THR A 33 -12.89 -26.85 50.53
C THR A 33 -14.36 -26.42 50.36
N SER A 34 -15.05 -27.00 49.38
CA SER A 34 -15.90 -28.19 49.58
C SER A 34 -16.71 -28.57 48.32
N THR A 35 -16.85 -29.88 48.16
CA THR A 35 -17.54 -30.64 47.11
C THR A 35 -19.06 -30.60 47.26
N SER A 36 -19.80 -30.55 46.14
CA SER A 36 -21.05 -31.31 45.98
C SER A 36 -21.34 -31.54 44.48
N SER A 37 -21.96 -32.68 44.22
CA SER A 37 -22.03 -33.44 42.97
C SER A 37 -23.33 -33.25 42.19
N GLU A 38 -23.22 -33.52 40.90
CA GLU A 38 -24.21 -34.12 39.98
C GLU A 38 -25.37 -33.30 39.38
N ASN A 39 -25.37 -33.39 38.04
CA ASN A 39 -26.45 -33.36 37.06
C ASN A 39 -27.19 -32.04 36.82
N ASP A 40 -26.76 -31.36 35.74
CA ASP A 40 -27.72 -30.80 34.80
C ASP A 40 -27.31 -31.22 33.38
N ASP A 41 -28.20 -31.98 32.74
CA ASP A 41 -28.16 -32.34 31.32
C ASP A 41 -28.43 -31.07 30.49
N GLY A 42 -27.41 -30.22 30.39
CA GLY A 42 -27.39 -29.10 29.48
C GLY A 42 -26.60 -29.50 28.25
N ASN A 43 -27.29 -29.78 27.15
CA ASN A 43 -26.74 -29.83 25.80
C ASN A 43 -25.73 -28.68 25.61
N THR A 44 -24.43 -28.94 25.83
CA THR A 44 -23.40 -28.12 25.22
C THR A 44 -23.50 -28.48 23.76
N ASP A 45 -24.29 -27.70 23.03
CA ASP A 45 -24.10 -27.57 21.59
C ASP A 45 -22.59 -27.35 21.43
N ASN A 46 -21.88 -28.42 21.07
CA ASN A 46 -20.50 -28.35 20.62
C ASN A 46 -20.59 -27.67 19.27
N VAL A 47 -20.82 -26.35 19.30
CA VAL A 47 -20.58 -25.50 18.15
C VAL A 47 -19.11 -25.72 17.85
N PRO A 48 -18.76 -26.30 16.69
CA PRO A 48 -17.36 -26.54 16.35
C PRO A 48 -16.63 -25.20 16.40
N GLU A 49 -15.50 -25.13 17.12
CA GLU A 49 -14.61 -23.98 16.97
C GLU A 49 -14.16 -23.90 15.50
N PRO A 50 -14.05 -22.70 14.92
CA PRO A 50 -13.60 -22.56 13.54
C PRO A 50 -12.16 -23.06 13.44
N GLU A 51 -11.79 -23.59 12.27
CA GLU A 51 -10.38 -23.87 12.02
C GLU A 51 -9.56 -22.58 12.09
N PRO A 52 -8.36 -22.61 12.70
CA PRO A 52 -7.52 -21.43 12.82
C PRO A 52 -7.13 -20.92 11.42
N PRO A 53 -7.11 -19.61 11.18
CA PRO A 53 -6.68 -19.08 9.90
C PRO A 53 -5.24 -19.47 9.59
N PHE A 54 -4.96 -19.72 8.32
CA PHE A 54 -3.59 -19.96 7.85
C PHE A 54 -2.98 -18.70 7.25
N SER A 55 -1.66 -18.58 7.36
CA SER A 55 -0.88 -17.49 6.75
C SER A 55 -0.41 -17.86 5.34
N ALA A 56 -0.50 -16.90 4.42
CA ALA A 56 0.05 -16.97 3.08
C ALA A 56 0.74 -15.65 2.70
N LEU A 57 1.53 -15.67 1.62
CA LEU A 57 1.96 -14.45 0.95
C LEU A 57 0.90 -14.03 -0.05
N LEU A 58 0.61 -12.74 -0.13
CA LEU A 58 -0.30 -12.21 -1.14
C LEU A 58 0.29 -12.42 -2.54
N ASP A 59 -0.55 -12.87 -3.47
CA ASP A 59 -0.22 -12.88 -4.89
C ASP A 59 -0.51 -11.48 -5.46
N GLY A 60 0.55 -10.72 -5.77
CA GLY A 60 0.47 -9.35 -6.26
C GLY A 60 0.80 -8.27 -5.23
N ASN A 61 0.51 -7.01 -5.58
CA ASN A 61 0.89 -5.85 -4.79
C ASN A 61 -0.29 -5.31 -3.99
N ILE A 62 -0.16 -5.28 -2.66
CA ILE A 62 -1.23 -4.80 -1.78
C ILE A 62 -1.55 -3.31 -1.96
N TYR A 63 -0.59 -2.49 -2.38
CA TYR A 63 -0.80 -1.04 -2.55
C TYR A 63 -1.47 -0.69 -3.89
N PHE A 64 -1.73 -1.66 -4.77
CA PHE A 64 -2.40 -1.41 -6.04
C PHE A 64 -3.24 -2.63 -6.45
N PRO A 65 -4.48 -2.75 -5.92
CA PRO A 65 -5.36 -3.86 -6.27
C PRO A 65 -5.84 -3.71 -7.72
N VAL A 66 -5.21 -4.46 -8.64
CA VAL A 66 -5.58 -4.47 -10.06
C VAL A 66 -6.79 -5.36 -10.26
N SER A 67 -7.97 -4.76 -10.41
CA SER A 67 -9.21 -5.44 -10.76
C SER A 67 -10.09 -4.51 -11.60
N ASP A 68 -10.70 -5.07 -12.66
CA ASP A 68 -11.67 -4.38 -13.52
C ASP A 68 -13.05 -4.20 -12.83
N GLN A 69 -13.24 -4.82 -11.67
CA GLN A 69 -14.47 -4.73 -10.86
C GLN A 69 -14.44 -3.60 -9.84
N VAL A 70 -13.31 -2.90 -9.71
CA VAL A 70 -13.13 -1.83 -8.72
C VAL A 70 -13.33 -0.47 -9.39
N THR A 71 -14.12 0.38 -8.73
CA THR A 71 -14.29 1.79 -9.11
C THR A 71 -13.99 2.68 -7.91
N TRP A 72 -13.10 3.65 -8.08
CA TRP A 72 -12.78 4.65 -7.06
C TRP A 72 -13.51 5.96 -7.36
N TYR A 73 -14.05 6.59 -6.33
CA TYR A 73 -14.75 7.87 -6.42
C TYR A 73 -14.00 8.89 -5.58
N TYR A 74 -13.63 10.01 -6.18
CA TYR A 74 -12.84 11.05 -5.55
C TYR A 74 -13.67 12.29 -5.19
N SER A 75 -13.15 13.10 -4.27
CA SER A 75 -13.83 14.27 -3.70
C SER A 75 -14.10 15.40 -4.68
N ASP A 76 -13.43 15.41 -5.83
CA ASP A 76 -13.67 16.34 -6.94
C ASP A 76 -14.74 15.84 -7.93
N GLY A 77 -15.33 14.66 -7.66
CA GLY A 77 -16.32 14.03 -8.51
C GLY A 77 -15.73 13.17 -9.62
N ASP A 78 -14.41 12.98 -9.65
CA ASP A 78 -13.77 12.03 -10.57
C ASP A 78 -14.12 10.59 -10.18
N GLU A 79 -14.38 9.78 -11.21
CA GLU A 79 -14.54 8.34 -11.10
C GLU A 79 -13.40 7.69 -11.86
N LEU A 80 -12.75 6.76 -11.19
CA LEU A 80 -11.60 6.05 -11.71
C LEU A 80 -11.92 4.56 -11.84
N THR A 81 -11.66 4.00 -13.01
CA THR A 81 -11.73 2.55 -13.28
C THR A 81 -10.44 2.05 -13.91
N LEU A 82 -10.21 0.73 -13.85
CA LEU A 82 -9.08 0.09 -14.50
C LEU A 82 -9.52 -0.62 -15.77
N GLN A 83 -8.75 -0.42 -16.84
CA GLN A 83 -8.80 -1.25 -18.03
C GLN A 83 -7.49 -2.04 -18.11
N THR A 84 -7.58 -3.37 -18.04
CA THR A 84 -6.42 -4.26 -18.17
C THR A 84 -6.12 -4.54 -19.64
N GLU A 85 -4.89 -5.00 -19.90
CA GLU A 85 -4.43 -5.41 -21.23
C GLU A 85 -4.48 -4.32 -22.32
N VAL A 86 -4.32 -3.05 -21.92
CA VAL A 86 -4.23 -1.94 -22.86
C VAL A 86 -2.85 -1.94 -23.52
N MET A 87 -2.82 -2.10 -24.84
CA MET A 87 -1.57 -2.06 -25.59
C MET A 87 -1.11 -0.62 -25.82
N VAL A 88 -0.01 -0.24 -25.17
CA VAL A 88 0.67 1.04 -25.38
C VAL A 88 2.02 0.73 -26.03
N ARG A 89 2.12 1.07 -27.32
CA ARG A 89 3.20 0.60 -28.21
C ARG A 89 3.26 -0.95 -28.19
N ASP A 90 4.36 -1.51 -27.70
CA ASP A 90 4.61 -2.97 -27.66
C ASP A 90 4.39 -3.58 -26.25
N ASN A 91 3.86 -2.81 -25.29
CA ASN A 91 3.65 -3.26 -23.92
C ASN A 91 2.17 -3.35 -23.57
N SER A 92 1.78 -4.42 -22.90
CA SER A 92 0.47 -4.55 -22.26
C SER A 92 0.50 -3.85 -20.90
N MET A 93 -0.39 -2.89 -20.69
CA MET A 93 -0.45 -2.04 -19.51
C MET A 93 -1.84 -2.06 -18.87
N VAL A 94 -1.94 -1.63 -17.61
CA VAL A 94 -3.22 -1.29 -16.99
C VAL A 94 -3.43 0.21 -17.15
N SER A 95 -4.53 0.58 -17.77
CA SER A 95 -4.92 1.97 -17.94
C SER A 95 -5.90 2.39 -16.87
N MET A 96 -5.65 3.57 -16.30
CA MET A 96 -6.55 4.26 -15.37
C MET A 96 -7.43 5.21 -16.17
N GLN A 97 -8.74 4.93 -16.18
CA GLN A 97 -9.75 5.72 -16.88
C GLN A 97 -10.43 6.66 -15.90
N HIS A 98 -10.23 7.95 -16.10
CA HIS A 98 -10.84 9.02 -15.32
C HIS A 98 -12.07 9.56 -16.05
N THR A 99 -13.13 9.89 -15.32
CA THR A 99 -14.30 10.60 -15.87
C THR A 99 -14.10 12.12 -15.86
N SER A 100 -13.17 12.62 -15.03
CA SER A 100 -12.86 14.04 -14.91
C SER A 100 -12.25 14.62 -16.19
N ALA A 101 -12.87 15.68 -16.71
CA ALA A 101 -12.34 16.45 -17.83
C ALA A 101 -11.00 17.15 -17.52
N ALA A 102 -10.64 17.28 -16.23
CA ALA A 102 -9.32 17.78 -15.83
C ALA A 102 -8.19 16.76 -16.06
N MET A 103 -8.55 15.49 -16.25
CA MET A 103 -7.64 14.39 -16.56
C MET A 103 -7.98 13.80 -17.95
N PRO A 104 -7.84 14.58 -19.04
CA PRO A 104 -8.38 14.23 -20.35
C PRO A 104 -7.64 13.08 -21.05
N ARG A 105 -6.57 12.54 -20.46
CA ARG A 105 -5.81 11.41 -21.01
C ARG A 105 -5.51 10.36 -19.96
N GLN A 106 -5.33 9.14 -20.44
CA GLN A 106 -5.15 7.93 -19.67
C GLN A 106 -3.80 7.90 -18.95
N GLU A 107 -3.84 7.58 -17.66
CA GLU A 107 -2.64 7.19 -16.92
C GLU A 107 -2.42 5.69 -17.07
N TYR A 108 -1.16 5.26 -17.00
CA TYR A 108 -0.81 3.85 -17.08
C TYR A 108 -0.14 3.43 -15.78
N PHE A 109 -0.61 2.36 -15.20
CA PHE A 109 0.02 1.72 -14.05
C PHE A 109 0.32 0.27 -14.38
N LEU A 110 1.38 -0.23 -13.77
CA LEU A 110 1.70 -1.65 -13.81
C LEU A 110 2.21 -2.06 -12.44
N SER A 111 1.58 -3.09 -11.89
CA SER A 111 2.11 -3.82 -10.75
C SER A 111 2.87 -5.03 -11.28
N ASP A 112 4.19 -4.91 -11.41
CA ASP A 112 5.06 -6.04 -11.79
C ASP A 112 5.65 -6.66 -10.52
N GLY A 113 5.09 -7.79 -10.12
CA GLY A 113 5.35 -8.41 -8.82
C GLY A 113 5.08 -7.43 -7.68
N ASN A 114 6.14 -7.03 -6.99
CA ASN A 114 6.07 -6.11 -5.86
C ASN A 114 6.33 -4.65 -6.22
N VAL A 115 6.62 -4.31 -7.49
CA VAL A 115 6.96 -2.93 -7.87
C VAL A 115 5.79 -2.27 -8.57
N ILE A 116 5.42 -1.08 -8.11
CA ILE A 116 4.46 -0.21 -8.78
C ILE A 116 5.21 0.68 -9.75
N GLN A 117 4.81 0.60 -11.00
CA GLN A 117 5.27 1.45 -12.07
C GLN A 117 4.13 2.31 -12.61
N TYR A 118 4.50 3.44 -13.17
CA TYR A 118 3.58 4.49 -13.60
C TYR A 118 4.09 5.17 -14.88
N GLY A 119 3.16 5.57 -15.74
CA GLY A 119 3.38 6.35 -16.95
C GLY A 119 2.07 6.96 -17.42
N GLY A 120 2.03 7.47 -18.67
CA GLY A 120 0.80 8.03 -19.24
C GLY A 120 0.36 9.38 -18.68
N LEU A 121 1.08 9.94 -17.70
CA LEU A 121 0.73 11.23 -17.12
C LEU A 121 0.61 12.33 -18.17
N PHE A 122 -0.54 12.97 -18.18
CA PHE A 122 -0.82 14.21 -18.89
C PHE A 122 -0.41 15.41 -18.05
N ALA A 123 0.46 16.25 -18.60
CA ALA A 123 0.71 17.58 -18.04
C ALA A 123 0.50 18.63 -19.13
N SER A 124 -0.48 19.50 -18.92
CA SER A 124 -0.68 20.65 -19.79
C SER A 124 0.48 21.63 -19.60
N LEU A 125 1.16 21.93 -20.68
CA LEU A 125 2.18 22.96 -20.72
C LEU A 125 1.58 24.21 -21.32
N SER A 126 1.59 25.29 -20.54
CA SER A 126 1.37 26.64 -21.06
C SER A 126 2.72 27.33 -21.20
N GLY A 127 2.97 27.94 -22.36
CA GLY A 127 4.14 28.81 -22.54
C GLY A 127 5.47 28.10 -22.77
N LEU A 128 5.48 26.86 -23.27
CA LEU A 128 6.72 26.30 -23.83
C LEU A 128 7.18 27.21 -24.99
N PRO A 129 8.44 27.67 -25.01
CA PRO A 129 8.96 28.38 -26.16
C PRO A 129 9.06 27.38 -27.31
N GLY A 130 8.15 27.50 -28.28
CA GLY A 130 8.28 26.84 -29.55
C GLY A 130 9.50 27.34 -30.30
N LEU A 131 9.89 26.59 -31.32
CA LEU A 131 10.80 27.10 -32.35
C LEU A 131 10.18 28.40 -32.89
N GLU A 132 10.98 29.47 -32.97
CA GLU A 132 10.56 30.81 -33.42
C GLU A 132 9.68 31.64 -32.46
N GLY A 133 9.57 31.26 -31.18
CA GLY A 133 8.93 32.12 -30.15
C GLY A 133 7.40 32.03 -30.09
N VAL A 134 6.81 31.02 -30.72
CA VAL A 134 5.39 30.68 -30.55
C VAL A 134 5.23 29.88 -29.26
N ALA A 135 4.34 30.32 -28.36
CA ALA A 135 3.97 29.51 -27.21
C ALA A 135 3.25 28.25 -27.70
N LEU A 136 3.81 27.07 -27.44
CA LEU A 136 3.11 25.82 -27.70
C LEU A 136 2.11 25.59 -26.57
N GLU A 137 0.84 25.44 -26.95
CA GLU A 137 -0.17 24.81 -26.10
C GLU A 137 -0.21 23.33 -26.48
N GLY A 138 0.04 22.48 -25.51
CA GLY A 138 0.13 21.04 -25.73
C GLY A 138 0.35 20.30 -24.42
N SER A 139 0.56 19.01 -24.52
CA SER A 139 0.67 18.14 -23.37
C SER A 139 1.76 17.12 -23.59
N VAL A 140 2.38 16.65 -22.51
CA VAL A 140 3.45 15.64 -22.60
C VAL A 140 2.88 14.28 -22.29
N GLU A 141 3.25 13.28 -23.08
CA GLU A 141 2.85 11.89 -22.91
C GLU A 141 4.07 10.98 -22.68
N PHE A 142 4.04 10.22 -21.59
CA PHE A 142 5.11 9.32 -21.19
C PHE A 142 4.79 7.89 -21.57
N HIS A 143 5.52 7.36 -22.55
CA HIS A 143 5.31 6.01 -23.10
C HIS A 143 6.07 4.91 -22.35
N ASN A 144 6.96 5.31 -21.45
CA ASN A 144 7.77 4.38 -20.67
C ASN A 144 7.37 4.44 -19.20
N LEU A 145 7.04 3.28 -18.65
CA LEU A 145 6.73 3.15 -17.23
C LEU A 145 7.97 3.39 -16.37
N ARG A 146 7.74 4.01 -15.22
CA ARG A 146 8.75 4.37 -14.23
C ARG A 146 8.33 3.88 -12.87
N ARG A 147 9.29 3.37 -12.11
CA ARG A 147 9.00 2.90 -10.76
C ARG A 147 8.56 4.11 -9.92
N VAL A 148 7.39 3.99 -9.32
CA VAL A 148 6.90 4.95 -8.31
C VAL A 148 7.10 4.41 -6.91
N TYR A 149 6.97 3.09 -6.70
CA TYR A 149 7.13 2.51 -5.38
C TYR A 149 7.55 1.05 -5.42
N ASP A 150 8.46 0.70 -4.51
CA ASP A 150 8.89 -0.65 -4.16
C ASP A 150 8.62 -0.83 -2.66
N PRO A 151 7.41 -1.28 -2.27
CA PRO A 151 7.01 -1.54 -0.89
C PRO A 151 7.99 -2.38 -0.08
N LEU A 152 8.63 -3.39 -0.68
CA LEU A 152 9.53 -4.28 0.03
C LEU A 152 10.81 -3.60 0.51
N ASN A 153 11.26 -2.57 -0.22
CA ASN A 153 12.45 -1.80 0.11
C ASN A 153 12.12 -0.36 0.51
N ASP A 154 10.83 -0.05 0.63
CA ASP A 154 10.29 1.27 0.96
C ASP A 154 10.96 2.42 0.17
N ARG A 155 10.99 2.30 -1.16
CA ARG A 155 11.72 3.25 -2.02
C ARG A 155 11.06 3.54 -3.35
N GLY A 156 11.30 4.75 -3.86
CA GLY A 156 10.96 5.15 -5.24
C GLY A 156 12.07 4.79 -6.24
N GLN A 157 11.99 5.35 -7.45
CA GLN A 157 13.07 5.20 -8.45
C GLN A 157 14.34 6.00 -8.10
N GLY A 158 14.22 7.06 -7.29
CA GLY A 158 15.27 8.06 -7.19
C GLY A 158 15.41 8.85 -8.49
N PHE A 159 16.49 9.61 -8.65
CA PHE A 159 16.73 10.42 -9.85
C PHE A 159 17.24 9.56 -11.01
N THR A 160 16.63 9.70 -12.18
CA THR A 160 17.13 9.12 -13.44
C THR A 160 17.69 10.18 -14.37
N PHE A 161 18.73 9.81 -15.13
CA PHE A 161 19.34 10.68 -16.13
C PHE A 161 18.62 10.55 -17.48
N SER A 162 18.68 11.61 -18.29
CA SER A 162 18.06 11.73 -19.62
C SER A 162 18.55 10.61 -20.55
N ALA A 163 17.59 9.85 -21.07
CA ALA A 163 17.75 8.92 -22.19
C ALA A 163 16.38 8.39 -22.67
N LEU A 164 15.30 9.14 -22.42
CA LEU A 164 13.94 8.58 -22.42
C LEU A 164 12.98 9.53 -23.10
N ASP A 165 12.32 9.01 -24.14
CA ASP A 165 11.46 9.79 -25.00
C ASP A 165 10.08 10.02 -24.36
N ALA A 166 9.64 11.27 -24.40
CA ALA A 166 8.27 11.70 -24.18
C ALA A 166 7.79 12.48 -25.40
N ASP A 167 6.51 12.33 -25.73
CA ASP A 167 5.92 13.03 -26.87
C ASP A 167 5.26 14.30 -26.36
N LEU A 168 5.62 15.46 -26.93
CA LEU A 168 4.85 16.68 -26.82
C LEU A 168 3.75 16.63 -27.88
N VAL A 169 2.50 16.63 -27.44
CA VAL A 169 1.32 16.40 -28.24
C VAL A 169 0.43 17.63 -28.23
N ALA A 170 -0.09 18.02 -29.40
CA ALA A 170 -1.10 19.06 -29.53
C ALA A 170 -2.46 18.63 -28.92
N PRO A 171 -3.38 19.58 -28.66
CA PRO A 171 -4.71 19.27 -28.14
C PRO A 171 -5.51 18.28 -28.98
N ASP A 172 -5.27 18.22 -30.29
CA ASP A 172 -5.92 17.29 -31.23
C ASP A 172 -5.26 15.90 -31.31
N GLY A 173 -4.15 15.69 -30.60
CA GLY A 173 -3.43 14.42 -30.58
C GLY A 173 -2.22 14.34 -31.50
N GLU A 174 -1.90 15.38 -32.28
CA GLU A 174 -0.71 15.37 -33.14
C GLU A 174 0.59 15.48 -32.33
N VAL A 175 1.57 14.60 -32.58
CA VAL A 175 2.90 14.71 -31.96
C VAL A 175 3.66 15.88 -32.59
N LEU A 176 3.92 16.91 -31.79
CA LEU A 176 4.63 18.13 -32.18
C LEU A 176 6.14 17.95 -32.11
N LEU A 177 6.63 17.33 -31.04
CA LEU A 177 8.05 17.15 -30.76
C LEU A 177 8.26 15.93 -29.87
N VAL A 178 9.37 15.22 -30.06
CA VAL A 178 9.85 14.22 -29.10
C VAL A 178 10.96 14.84 -28.26
N GLY A 179 10.82 14.77 -26.94
CA GLY A 179 11.77 15.33 -25.98
C GLY A 179 12.26 14.30 -24.99
N ASP A 180 13.40 14.60 -24.36
CA ASP A 180 13.87 13.83 -23.21
C ASP A 180 13.11 14.26 -21.95
N TYR A 181 12.98 13.36 -20.98
CA TYR A 181 12.54 13.74 -19.63
C TYR A 181 13.41 13.14 -18.53
N TYR A 182 13.41 13.82 -17.39
CA TYR A 182 14.04 13.39 -16.15
C TYR A 182 12.95 12.97 -15.18
N TRP A 183 13.06 11.75 -14.67
CA TRP A 183 12.12 11.22 -13.71
C TRP A 183 12.77 11.12 -12.33
N ARG A 184 12.03 11.56 -11.31
CA ARG A 184 12.36 11.29 -9.91
C ARG A 184 11.13 10.91 -9.12
N SER A 185 11.21 9.78 -8.44
CA SER A 185 10.24 9.35 -7.42
C SER A 185 10.95 9.11 -6.09
N VAL A 186 10.40 9.65 -5.01
CA VAL A 186 10.90 9.52 -3.63
C VAL A 186 9.73 9.17 -2.71
N VAL A 187 9.99 8.31 -1.72
CA VAL A 187 9.03 8.02 -0.65
C VAL A 187 9.09 9.14 0.37
N GLY A 188 7.95 9.77 0.60
CA GLY A 188 7.74 10.83 1.58
C GLY A 188 7.24 10.29 2.92
N GLU A 189 6.40 11.08 3.57
CA GLU A 189 5.86 10.75 4.89
C GLU A 189 4.85 9.58 4.82
N LYS A 190 4.81 8.79 5.90
CA LYS A 190 3.76 7.79 6.14
C LYS A 190 2.82 8.37 7.18
N SER A 191 1.55 8.54 6.83
CA SER A 191 0.59 9.21 7.70
C SER A 191 -0.81 8.67 7.49
N LEU A 192 -1.72 9.05 8.39
CA LEU A 192 -3.14 8.83 8.18
C LEU A 192 -3.70 9.86 7.21
N ILE A 193 -4.36 9.37 6.16
CA ILE A 193 -5.13 10.18 5.23
C ILE A 193 -6.60 9.97 5.51
N SER A 194 -7.31 11.06 5.81
CA SER A 194 -8.76 11.03 5.96
C SER A 194 -9.42 10.92 4.58
N THR A 195 -10.11 9.81 4.37
CA THR A 195 -10.99 9.60 3.20
C THR A 195 -12.45 9.84 3.60
N GLY A 196 -13.37 9.73 2.65
CA GLY A 196 -14.80 9.79 2.93
C GLY A 196 -15.30 8.55 3.68
N GLN A 197 -15.96 7.66 2.97
CA GLN A 197 -16.59 6.44 3.48
C GLN A 197 -15.58 5.36 3.91
N MET A 198 -14.31 5.44 3.48
CA MET A 198 -13.28 4.46 3.87
C MET A 198 -12.58 4.82 5.20
N GLY A 199 -12.94 5.95 5.83
CA GLY A 199 -12.35 6.40 7.09
C GLY A 199 -10.92 6.93 6.96
N SER A 200 -10.19 7.03 8.08
CA SER A 200 -8.78 7.42 8.06
C SER A 200 -7.90 6.18 7.84
N VAL A 201 -7.06 6.23 6.82
CA VAL A 201 -6.27 5.07 6.38
C VAL A 201 -4.78 5.38 6.34
N PRO A 202 -3.90 4.45 6.75
CA PRO A 202 -2.46 4.60 6.58
C PRO A 202 -2.10 4.71 5.10
N ALA A 203 -1.33 5.72 4.73
CA ALA A 203 -0.84 5.86 3.38
C ALA A 203 0.62 6.34 3.33
N VAL A 204 1.33 5.86 2.33
CA VAL A 204 2.69 6.31 2.01
C VAL A 204 2.61 7.40 0.95
N GLU A 205 3.22 8.55 1.22
CA GLU A 205 3.40 9.60 0.22
C GLU A 205 4.46 9.18 -0.81
N LEU A 206 4.15 9.33 -2.09
CA LEU A 206 5.05 9.20 -3.21
C LEU A 206 5.19 10.55 -3.89
N GLN A 207 6.35 11.18 -3.72
CA GLN A 207 6.67 12.45 -4.34
C GLN A 207 7.26 12.20 -5.72
N ILE A 208 6.58 12.66 -6.76
CA ILE A 208 6.94 12.48 -8.16
C ILE A 208 7.29 13.83 -8.77
N ASN A 209 8.50 13.92 -9.31
CA ASN A 209 9.01 15.08 -10.02
C ASN A 209 9.42 14.67 -11.42
N ILE A 210 8.93 15.42 -12.39
CA ILE A 210 9.20 15.18 -13.81
C ILE A 210 9.64 16.50 -14.43
N ASP A 211 10.83 16.51 -15.01
CA ASP A 211 11.32 17.64 -15.79
C ASP A 211 11.40 17.23 -17.26
N VAL A 212 10.88 18.06 -18.16
CA VAL A 212 11.05 17.86 -19.60
C VAL A 212 12.27 18.64 -20.06
N ALA A 213 13.03 18.03 -20.96
CA ALA A 213 14.22 18.59 -21.52
C ALA A 213 14.14 18.68 -23.03
N ILE A 214 14.33 19.90 -23.53
CA ILE A 214 14.45 20.13 -24.96
C ILE A 214 15.92 19.93 -25.32
N THR A 215 16.17 18.94 -26.18
CA THR A 215 17.51 18.61 -26.66
C THR A 215 17.66 18.99 -28.14
N TYR A 216 18.86 19.43 -28.51
CA TYR A 216 19.23 19.67 -29.91
C TYR A 216 20.58 19.01 -30.17
N MET A 217 20.63 18.12 -31.16
CA MET A 217 21.82 17.30 -31.46
C MET A 217 22.39 16.56 -30.23
N GLY A 218 21.52 16.09 -29.32
CA GLY A 218 21.91 15.36 -28.11
C GLY A 218 22.40 16.24 -26.94
N ILE A 219 22.32 17.57 -27.05
CA ILE A 219 22.66 18.51 -25.97
C ILE A 219 21.36 19.06 -25.38
N THR A 220 21.19 18.95 -24.05
CA THR A 220 20.08 19.62 -23.34
C THR A 220 20.27 21.14 -23.41
N LEU A 221 19.37 21.81 -24.14
CA LEU A 221 19.35 23.25 -24.24
C LEU A 221 18.64 23.89 -23.05
N GLN A 222 17.52 23.30 -22.63
CA GLN A 222 16.70 23.81 -21.53
C GLN A 222 15.94 22.68 -20.83
N ARG A 223 15.73 22.83 -19.53
CA ARG A 223 14.88 21.97 -18.71
C ARG A 223 13.71 22.77 -18.16
N TYR A 224 12.54 22.15 -18.11
CA TYR A 224 11.32 22.73 -17.56
C TYR A 224 10.76 21.78 -16.51
N PRO A 225 10.54 22.24 -15.26
CA PRO A 225 9.80 21.45 -14.29
C PRO A 225 8.36 21.33 -14.80
N LEU A 226 7.97 20.10 -15.14
CA LEU A 226 6.69 19.81 -15.76
C LEU A 226 5.66 19.46 -14.70
N VAL A 227 5.98 18.47 -13.86
CA VAL A 227 5.07 17.97 -12.84
C VAL A 227 5.80 17.82 -11.53
N VAL A 228 5.23 18.43 -10.50
CA VAL A 228 5.51 18.12 -9.10
C VAL A 228 4.18 17.68 -8.51
N THR A 229 4.05 16.39 -8.22
CA THR A 229 2.82 15.79 -7.68
C THR A 229 3.19 14.84 -6.56
N SER A 230 2.29 14.72 -5.58
CA SER A 230 2.35 13.68 -4.57
C SER A 230 1.14 12.77 -4.73
N MET A 231 1.36 11.46 -4.60
CA MET A 231 0.29 10.46 -4.51
C MET A 231 0.41 9.72 -3.19
N TRP A 232 -0.71 9.46 -2.53
CA TRP A 232 -0.73 8.67 -1.31
C TRP A 232 -1.32 7.31 -1.61
N LEU A 233 -0.53 6.25 -1.39
CA LEU A 233 -0.96 4.87 -1.57
C LEU A 233 -1.28 4.23 -0.24
N SER A 234 -2.45 3.61 -0.12
CA SER A 234 -2.85 2.85 1.06
C SER A 234 -2.97 1.35 0.73
N PRO A 235 -2.49 0.44 1.61
CA PRO A 235 -2.65 -1.00 1.39
C PRO A 235 -4.12 -1.39 1.26
N GLY A 236 -4.41 -2.17 0.22
CA GLY A 236 -5.73 -2.67 -0.16
C GLY A 236 -6.65 -1.65 -0.81
N LEU A 237 -6.29 -0.36 -0.82
CA LEU A 237 -7.14 0.70 -1.39
C LEU A 237 -6.56 1.36 -2.65
N GLY A 238 -5.25 1.33 -2.87
CA GLY A 238 -4.66 2.05 -3.99
C GLY A 238 -4.44 3.54 -3.68
N ILE A 239 -4.72 4.42 -4.66
CA ILE A 239 -4.48 5.86 -4.56
C ILE A 239 -5.58 6.51 -3.72
N VAL A 240 -5.28 6.83 -2.46
CA VAL A 240 -6.27 7.42 -1.53
C VAL A 240 -6.23 8.95 -1.49
N ALA A 241 -5.15 9.56 -1.97
CA ALA A 241 -5.10 10.99 -2.22
C ALA A 241 -4.07 11.33 -3.28
N ARG A 242 -4.24 12.52 -3.86
CA ARG A 242 -3.31 13.10 -4.84
C ARG A 242 -3.25 14.61 -4.69
N SER A 243 -2.04 15.14 -4.81
CA SER A 243 -1.80 16.58 -4.87
C SER A 243 -1.41 16.99 -6.29
N MET A 244 -2.13 17.95 -6.85
CA MET A 244 -1.88 18.54 -8.16
C MET A 244 -1.78 20.05 -7.99
N GLY A 245 -0.54 20.55 -7.86
CA GLY A 245 -0.29 21.94 -7.53
C GLY A 245 -0.82 22.29 -6.13
N GLU A 246 -1.76 23.23 -6.05
CA GLU A 246 -2.39 23.65 -4.79
C GLU A 246 -3.64 22.83 -4.44
N THR A 247 -4.09 21.94 -5.33
CA THR A 247 -5.30 21.15 -5.13
C THR A 247 -4.95 19.77 -4.59
N MET A 248 -5.64 19.35 -3.53
CA MET A 248 -5.58 17.98 -3.02
C MET A 248 -6.92 17.30 -3.24
N VAL A 249 -6.89 16.17 -3.94
CA VAL A 249 -8.03 15.29 -4.19
C VAL A 249 -7.88 14.07 -3.30
N THR A 250 -8.97 13.63 -2.68
CA THR A 250 -8.99 12.51 -1.72
C THR A 250 -10.06 11.51 -2.11
N LEU A 251 -9.81 10.23 -1.83
CA LEU A 251 -10.80 9.18 -2.03
C LEU A 251 -12.03 9.46 -1.16
N ASP A 252 -13.21 9.44 -1.77
CA ASP A 252 -14.48 9.46 -1.05
C ASP A 252 -14.94 8.03 -0.75
N ARG A 253 -15.00 7.16 -1.76
CA ARG A 253 -15.40 5.76 -1.61
C ARG A 253 -14.80 4.87 -2.70
N ALA A 254 -14.71 3.58 -2.45
CA ALA A 254 -14.32 2.58 -3.45
C ALA A 254 -15.39 1.48 -3.51
N GLU A 255 -15.93 1.23 -4.70
CA GLU A 255 -16.82 0.10 -4.96
C GLU A 255 -15.99 -1.13 -5.35
N GLY A 256 -16.37 -2.30 -4.84
CA GLY A 256 -15.62 -3.55 -5.03
C GLY A 256 -14.49 -3.79 -4.02
N ILE A 257 -14.24 -2.85 -3.10
CA ILE A 257 -13.26 -3.02 -2.01
C ILE A 257 -13.94 -2.81 -0.65
N GLN A 258 -13.64 -3.68 0.31
CA GLN A 258 -14.13 -3.57 1.68
C GLN A 258 -13.43 -2.43 2.44
N ALA A 259 -14.14 -1.80 3.37
CA ALA A 259 -13.52 -0.83 4.27
C ALA A 259 -12.37 -1.49 5.06
N PRO A 260 -11.18 -0.86 5.12
CA PRO A 260 -10.03 -1.48 5.75
C PRO A 260 -10.17 -1.52 7.27
N VAL A 261 -9.64 -2.57 7.88
CA VAL A 261 -9.36 -2.58 9.31
C VAL A 261 -8.05 -1.86 9.56
N VAL A 262 -8.07 -0.84 10.42
CA VAL A 262 -6.92 0.04 10.64
C VAL A 262 -6.45 -0.04 12.09
N PHE A 263 -5.15 -0.25 12.29
CA PHE A 263 -4.46 -0.10 13.57
C PHE A 263 -3.43 1.03 13.49
N VAL A 264 -3.35 1.84 14.54
CA VAL A 264 -2.40 2.97 14.63
C VAL A 264 -1.84 3.04 16.03
N PHE A 265 -0.51 3.01 16.14
CA PHE A 265 0.16 3.06 17.44
C PHE A 265 1.61 3.52 17.31
N ASP A 266 2.20 3.94 18.42
CA ASP A 266 3.63 4.23 18.49
C ASP A 266 4.42 2.93 18.65
N GLN A 267 5.64 2.87 18.09
CA GLN A 267 6.49 1.70 18.24
C GLN A 267 6.68 1.32 19.72
N GLY A 268 6.35 0.09 20.10
CA GLY A 268 6.32 -0.38 21.49
C GLY A 268 4.92 -0.73 22.00
N ASP A 269 3.87 -0.12 21.45
CA ASP A 269 2.52 -0.19 22.01
C ASP A 269 1.55 -1.11 21.23
N GLY A 270 2.04 -1.77 20.19
CA GLY A 270 1.22 -2.53 19.24
C GLY A 270 0.44 -3.70 19.85
N LEU A 271 1.01 -4.39 20.84
CA LEU A 271 0.36 -5.54 21.49
C LEU A 271 -0.73 -5.15 22.50
N VAL A 272 -0.90 -3.85 22.77
CA VAL A 272 -1.93 -3.32 23.68
C VAL A 272 -3.20 -2.93 22.92
N GLN A 273 -3.18 -3.00 21.58
CA GLN A 273 -4.30 -2.60 20.75
C GLN A 273 -5.51 -3.52 20.95
N SER A 274 -6.69 -2.91 21.03
CA SER A 274 -7.94 -3.68 21.13
C SER A 274 -8.28 -4.35 19.81
N PRO A 275 -8.77 -5.61 19.83
CA PRO A 275 -9.22 -6.31 18.62
C PRO A 275 -10.29 -5.52 17.86
N GLN A 276 -10.15 -5.46 16.54
CA GLN A 276 -11.05 -4.77 15.63
C GLN A 276 -11.98 -5.78 14.94
N GLN A 277 -13.25 -5.41 14.78
CA GLN A 277 -14.24 -6.29 14.14
C GLN A 277 -14.05 -6.33 12.62
N LEU A 278 -14.10 -7.53 12.03
CA LEU A 278 -14.14 -7.67 10.58
C LEU A 278 -15.55 -7.37 10.06
N LEU A 279 -15.62 -6.54 9.01
CA LEU A 279 -16.86 -6.16 8.36
C LEU A 279 -16.81 -6.57 6.89
N ILE A 280 -17.93 -7.10 6.39
CA ILE A 280 -18.19 -7.31 4.96
C ILE A 280 -19.45 -6.52 4.61
N ASP A 281 -19.33 -5.62 3.65
CA ASP A 281 -20.37 -4.68 3.22
C ASP A 281 -20.97 -3.91 4.40
N GLY A 282 -20.10 -3.53 5.35
CA GLY A 282 -20.45 -2.83 6.59
C GLY A 282 -21.08 -3.71 7.69
N ASN A 283 -21.26 -5.01 7.46
CA ASN A 283 -21.87 -5.92 8.42
C ASN A 283 -20.83 -6.82 9.11
N PRO A 284 -20.96 -7.06 10.43
CA PRO A 284 -20.14 -8.04 11.13
C PRO A 284 -20.15 -9.43 10.52
N VAL A 285 -18.97 -10.03 10.36
CA VAL A 285 -18.85 -11.43 9.99
C VAL A 285 -19.13 -12.29 11.23
N THR A 286 -20.35 -12.84 11.31
CA THR A 286 -20.87 -13.56 12.50
C THR A 286 -20.94 -15.08 12.31
N ASP A 287 -20.69 -15.56 11.10
CA ASP A 287 -20.71 -16.99 10.80
C ASP A 287 -19.34 -17.62 11.06
N MET A 288 -19.33 -18.82 11.63
CA MET A 288 -18.14 -19.62 11.94
C MET A 288 -17.72 -20.53 10.77
N GLU A 289 -18.60 -20.78 9.81
CA GLU A 289 -18.36 -21.66 8.67
C GLU A 289 -17.35 -21.16 7.61
N PRO A 290 -17.11 -19.84 7.40
CA PRO A 290 -16.15 -19.39 6.39
C PRO A 290 -14.74 -19.88 6.66
N GLN A 291 -14.03 -20.23 5.60
CA GLN A 291 -12.57 -20.41 5.65
C GLN A 291 -11.92 -19.03 5.66
N VAL A 292 -11.07 -18.79 6.64
CA VAL A 292 -10.36 -17.53 6.81
C VAL A 292 -8.86 -17.73 6.59
N ALA A 293 -8.25 -16.86 5.80
CA ALA A 293 -6.80 -16.85 5.58
C ALA A 293 -6.26 -15.42 5.72
N VAL A 294 -5.00 -15.31 6.12
CA VAL A 294 -4.28 -14.02 6.17
C VAL A 294 -3.20 -14.03 5.10
N ALA A 295 -3.30 -13.10 4.16
CA ALA A 295 -2.31 -12.91 3.10
C ALA A 295 -1.52 -11.63 3.32
N TYR A 296 -0.22 -11.75 3.60
CA TYR A 296 0.64 -10.59 3.86
C TYR A 296 1.15 -9.96 2.56
N GLY A 297 0.99 -8.63 2.46
CA GLY A 297 1.44 -7.82 1.32
C GLY A 297 2.73 -7.03 1.58
N THR A 298 3.28 -7.15 2.79
CA THR A 298 4.54 -6.51 3.21
C THR A 298 5.55 -7.56 3.68
N ARG A 299 6.79 -7.13 3.95
CA ARG A 299 7.89 -8.04 4.31
C ARG A 299 7.65 -8.74 5.65
N GLU A 300 7.06 -8.03 6.60
CA GLU A 300 6.74 -8.55 7.93
C GLU A 300 5.47 -9.41 7.85
N THR A 301 5.56 -10.61 8.42
CA THR A 301 4.47 -11.62 8.48
C THR A 301 4.15 -11.98 9.93
N ASP A 302 3.08 -12.74 10.12
CA ASP A 302 2.69 -13.37 11.40
C ASP A 302 2.48 -12.40 12.58
N TRP A 303 2.16 -11.14 12.26
CA TRP A 303 1.84 -10.09 13.23
C TRP A 303 0.33 -9.87 13.42
N LEU A 304 -0.50 -10.53 12.62
CA LEU A 304 -1.95 -10.40 12.63
C LEU A 304 -2.59 -11.73 13.05
N SER A 305 -3.38 -11.70 14.12
CA SER A 305 -4.29 -12.80 14.46
C SER A 305 -5.69 -12.45 13.97
N VAL A 306 -6.41 -13.47 13.52
CA VAL A 306 -7.83 -13.37 13.17
C VAL A 306 -8.55 -14.51 13.87
N GLU A 307 -9.50 -14.17 14.73
CA GLU A 307 -10.17 -15.14 15.61
C GLU A 307 -11.67 -14.86 15.67
N PHE A 308 -12.46 -15.93 15.78
CA PHE A 308 -13.86 -15.83 16.14
C PHE A 308 -13.97 -15.77 17.65
N ASP A 309 -14.44 -14.64 18.19
CA ASP A 309 -14.44 -14.43 19.63
C ASP A 309 -15.78 -14.78 20.29
N ALA A 310 -15.81 -14.69 21.62
CA ALA A 310 -17.02 -14.94 22.42
C ALA A 310 -18.18 -13.97 22.14
N THR A 311 -17.97 -12.90 21.36
CA THR A 311 -19.03 -11.99 20.91
C THR A 311 -19.78 -12.52 19.68
N GLY A 312 -19.34 -13.65 19.12
CA GLY A 312 -19.97 -14.25 17.94
C GLY A 312 -19.58 -13.53 16.66
N SER A 313 -18.35 -13.01 16.57
CA SER A 313 -17.86 -12.31 15.38
C SER A 313 -16.36 -12.55 15.17
N TRP A 314 -15.95 -12.53 13.91
CA TRP A 314 -14.53 -12.51 13.57
C TRP A 314 -13.90 -11.15 13.87
N ARG A 315 -12.73 -11.18 14.50
CA ARG A 315 -11.94 -9.99 14.83
C ARG A 315 -10.48 -10.15 14.46
N ALA A 316 -9.87 -9.05 14.06
CA ALA A 316 -8.44 -8.92 13.85
C ALA A 316 -7.77 -8.33 15.10
N SER A 317 -6.59 -8.82 15.45
CA SER A 317 -5.76 -8.28 16.54
C SER A 317 -4.27 -8.36 16.20
N ILE A 318 -3.48 -7.47 16.80
CA ILE A 318 -2.02 -7.48 16.62
C ILE A 318 -1.40 -8.46 17.61
N ILE A 319 -0.53 -9.34 17.12
CA ILE A 319 0.16 -10.38 17.90
C ILE A 319 1.65 -10.46 17.54
N GLY A 320 2.38 -11.32 18.26
CA GLY A 320 3.76 -11.67 17.93
C GLY A 320 4.76 -10.63 18.42
N ALA A 321 5.75 -10.34 17.59
CA ALA A 321 6.79 -9.35 17.89
C ALA A 321 6.34 -7.94 17.49
N GLU A 322 6.90 -6.94 18.15
CA GLU A 322 6.65 -5.55 17.77
C GLU A 322 7.06 -5.28 16.32
N LEU A 323 6.14 -4.66 15.58
CA LEU A 323 6.39 -4.22 14.22
C LEU A 323 7.38 -3.05 14.20
N PRO A 324 8.27 -2.99 13.19
CA PRO A 324 9.10 -1.81 12.99
C PRO A 324 8.24 -0.61 12.59
N ARG A 325 8.81 0.60 12.68
CA ARG A 325 8.14 1.81 12.19
C ARG A 325 7.84 1.72 10.70
N GLY A 326 6.63 2.12 10.32
CA GLY A 326 6.20 2.09 8.92
C GLY A 326 4.74 1.72 8.74
N ILE A 327 4.41 1.29 7.52
CA ILE A 327 3.09 0.78 7.17
C ILE A 327 3.22 -0.72 6.90
N HIS A 328 2.38 -1.51 7.56
CA HIS A 328 2.26 -2.95 7.31
C HIS A 328 0.88 -3.25 6.76
N GLY A 329 0.81 -4.19 5.83
CA GLY A 329 -0.40 -4.47 5.10
C GLY A 329 -0.63 -5.97 4.95
N ALA A 330 -1.86 -6.39 5.19
CA ALA A 330 -2.34 -7.74 4.92
C ALA A 330 -3.77 -7.69 4.35
N VAL A 331 -4.22 -8.83 3.84
CA VAL A 331 -5.60 -9.06 3.43
C VAL A 331 -6.12 -10.26 4.20
N VAL A 332 -7.27 -10.10 4.86
CA VAL A 332 -8.02 -11.23 5.42
C VAL A 332 -8.97 -11.73 4.35
N GLN A 333 -8.74 -12.94 3.88
CA GLN A 333 -9.52 -13.60 2.85
C GLN A 333 -10.59 -14.44 3.53
N VAL A 334 -11.86 -14.08 3.35
CA VAL A 334 -13.01 -14.80 3.89
C VAL A 334 -13.68 -15.55 2.74
N SER A 335 -13.65 -16.87 2.79
CA SER A 335 -14.14 -17.74 1.72
C SER A 335 -15.32 -18.60 2.17
N ARG A 336 -16.38 -18.64 1.35
CA ARG A 336 -17.54 -19.52 1.54
C ARG A 336 -17.86 -20.21 0.21
N GLY A 337 -17.53 -21.50 0.11
CA GLY A 337 -17.64 -22.24 -1.13
C GLY A 337 -16.75 -21.61 -2.22
N GLU A 338 -17.36 -21.18 -3.32
CA GLU A 338 -16.65 -20.51 -4.43
C GLU A 338 -16.56 -18.97 -4.26
N SER A 339 -17.26 -18.40 -3.28
CA SER A 339 -17.20 -16.96 -3.01
C SER A 339 -16.02 -16.65 -2.11
N ARG A 340 -15.20 -15.66 -2.50
CA ARG A 340 -14.12 -15.09 -1.68
C ARG A 340 -14.28 -13.58 -1.59
N VAL A 341 -14.17 -13.06 -0.38
CA VAL A 341 -14.16 -11.62 -0.09
C VAL A 341 -12.88 -11.28 0.64
N ASP A 342 -12.22 -10.22 0.19
CA ASP A 342 -10.95 -9.76 0.73
C ASP A 342 -11.18 -8.50 1.56
N VAL A 343 -10.79 -8.55 2.84
CA VAL A 343 -10.85 -7.41 3.78
C VAL A 343 -9.44 -6.89 4.01
N PRO A 344 -9.09 -5.67 3.54
CA PRO A 344 -7.78 -5.10 3.80
C PRO A 344 -7.54 -4.84 5.28
N VAL A 345 -6.31 -5.06 5.72
CA VAL A 345 -5.83 -4.71 7.07
C VAL A 345 -4.56 -3.89 6.94
N SER A 346 -4.56 -2.72 7.54
CA SER A 346 -3.45 -1.75 7.47
C SER A 346 -3.04 -1.32 8.86
N VAL A 347 -1.73 -1.33 9.11
CA VAL A 347 -1.13 -0.89 10.38
C VAL A 347 -0.21 0.28 10.11
N LEU A 348 -0.35 1.36 10.87
CA LEU A 348 0.63 2.45 10.93
C LEU A 348 1.36 2.42 12.28
N VAL A 349 2.69 2.30 12.23
CA VAL A 349 3.56 2.35 13.41
C VAL A 349 4.43 3.60 13.36
N ASN A 350 4.27 4.50 14.34
CA ASN A 350 4.95 5.80 14.40
C ASN A 350 6.34 5.79 15.05
#